data_AF-A0A3N6NVY6-F1
#
_entry.id   AF-A0A3N6NVY6-F1
#
_cell.length_a   1.000
_cell.length_b   1.000
_cell.length_c   1.000
_cell.angle_alpha   90.00
_cell.angle_beta   90.00
_cell.angle_gamma   90.00
#
_symmetry.space_group_name_H-M   'P 1'
#
loop_
_entity.id
_entity.type
_entity.pdbx_description
1 polymer ?
#
loop_
_entity_poly.entity_id
_entity_poly.type
_entity_poly.pdbx_seq_one_letter_code
_entity_poly.pdbx_strand_id
1 'polypeptide(L)'
;TTKVEYKPSTYFYVQSFEKGSSFQWETALPIPVQVVSKVEKVDHISKTKLLTCYEYYHGYYDGEEREFRGFARVDQKDTEFFNQFANDHLHEEGASALNRDNAYFVPPVLTRTWYHTGAFIQPEISKKWCCDTEAITMPIHEQVKKEYYKGDGKAFELTPSKLEHQASSFDRQTLREGLRSLKGQLLRQEIYGLDGSDSSTHPYQVLYYNYQVRLLQEKGENQQAIYWAYPHENLTYHYERRPENPRITHGITLKVDDYGNTTDLVNIAYPARIPAYPDKKKAVYLSEEQLCKCKFYTPDNLLSKYFIESISYEVLVFLTIDESCEGRCSKSTLFC
;
A
#
# COMPACT_ATOMS: atom_id res chain seq x y z
N THR A 1 7.79 29.05 -9.52
CA THR A 1 6.32 29.22 -9.38
C THR A 1 5.66 27.86 -9.29
N THR A 2 4.61 27.71 -8.48
CA THR A 2 3.79 26.49 -8.41
C THR A 2 2.36 26.83 -8.82
N LYS A 3 1.80 26.10 -9.79
CA LYS A 3 0.40 26.21 -10.22
C LYS A 3 -0.32 24.91 -9.86
N VAL A 4 -1.53 25.02 -9.31
CA VAL A 4 -2.35 23.88 -8.90
C VAL A 4 -3.68 23.97 -9.64
N GLU A 5 -4.05 22.89 -10.32
CA GLU A 5 -5.32 22.72 -11.00
C GLU A 5 -6.20 21.76 -10.19
N TYR A 6 -7.50 22.04 -10.15
CA TYR A 6 -8.49 21.23 -9.45
C TYR A 6 -9.54 20.73 -10.43
N LYS A 7 -10.07 19.53 -10.18
CA LYS A 7 -11.23 18.96 -10.87
C LYS A 7 -12.18 18.31 -9.85
N PRO A 8 -13.50 18.27 -10.12
CA PRO A 8 -14.42 17.53 -9.25
C PRO A 8 -14.20 16.02 -9.38
N SER A 9 -14.45 15.26 -8.31
CA SER A 9 -14.35 13.80 -8.30
C SER A 9 -15.24 13.12 -9.35
N THR A 10 -16.36 13.76 -9.71
CA THR A 10 -17.26 13.30 -10.78
C THR A 10 -16.59 13.26 -12.15
N TYR A 11 -15.61 14.12 -12.41
CA TYR A 11 -14.81 14.08 -13.64
C TYR A 11 -14.09 12.73 -13.78
N PHE A 12 -13.41 12.29 -12.72
CA PHE A 12 -12.68 11.02 -12.70
C PHE A 12 -13.62 9.81 -12.68
N TYR A 13 -14.75 9.93 -12.00
CA TYR A 13 -15.79 8.90 -12.03
C TYR A 13 -16.31 8.67 -13.46
N VAL A 14 -16.67 9.72 -14.19
CA VAL A 14 -17.12 9.62 -15.59
C VAL A 14 -16.01 9.08 -16.50
N GLN A 15 -14.80 9.61 -16.38
CA GLN A 15 -13.64 9.17 -17.18
C GLN A 15 -13.35 7.66 -16.98
N SER A 16 -13.64 7.12 -15.80
CA SER A 16 -13.44 5.70 -15.52
C SER A 16 -14.31 4.78 -16.39
N PHE A 17 -15.51 5.21 -16.78
CA PHE A 17 -16.37 4.46 -17.70
C PHE A 17 -15.80 4.42 -19.12
N GLU A 18 -15.18 5.52 -19.56
CA GLU A 18 -14.54 5.60 -20.88
C GLU A 18 -13.31 4.69 -20.99
N LYS A 19 -12.62 4.46 -19.86
CA LYS A 19 -11.44 3.56 -19.78
C LYS A 19 -11.82 2.07 -19.79
N GLY A 20 -13.10 1.74 -19.61
CA GLY A 20 -13.61 0.36 -19.67
C GLY A 20 -13.89 -0.26 -18.30
N SER A 21 -14.46 -1.47 -18.32
CA SER A 21 -14.99 -2.15 -17.13
C SER A 21 -13.98 -2.35 -16.00
N SER A 22 -12.69 -2.54 -16.33
CA SER A 22 -11.60 -2.71 -15.35
C SER A 22 -11.30 -1.48 -14.50
N PHE A 23 -11.88 -0.31 -14.83
CA PHE A 23 -11.66 0.95 -14.11
C PHE A 23 -12.90 1.44 -13.37
N GLN A 24 -14.01 0.69 -13.42
CA GLN A 24 -15.26 1.09 -12.80
C GLN A 24 -15.13 1.16 -11.28
N TRP A 25 -15.68 2.22 -10.70
CA TRP A 25 -15.58 2.42 -9.26
C TRP A 25 -16.54 1.49 -8.52
N GLU A 26 -15.97 0.67 -7.65
CA GLU A 26 -16.70 -0.21 -6.71
C GLU A 26 -17.58 0.57 -5.71
N THR A 27 -17.26 1.84 -5.45
CA THR A 27 -18.04 2.73 -4.58
C THR A 27 -18.26 4.07 -5.27
N ALA A 28 -19.41 4.70 -5.01
CA ALA A 28 -19.76 5.99 -5.56
C ALA A 28 -19.85 7.04 -4.44
N LEU A 29 -19.52 8.29 -4.78
CA LEU A 29 -19.64 9.41 -3.87
C LEU A 29 -21.01 10.09 -4.04
N PRO A 30 -21.78 10.31 -2.96
CA PRO A 30 -23.06 11.01 -3.03
C PRO A 30 -22.90 12.52 -3.28
N ILE A 31 -21.69 13.05 -3.04
CA ILE A 31 -21.36 14.48 -3.21
C ILE A 31 -20.04 14.63 -3.99
N PRO A 32 -19.94 15.60 -4.92
CA PRO A 32 -18.69 15.91 -5.60
C PRO A 32 -17.64 16.44 -4.62
N VAL A 33 -16.41 15.95 -4.73
CA VAL A 33 -15.25 16.40 -3.95
C VAL A 33 -14.27 17.10 -4.90
N GLN A 34 -13.86 18.33 -4.60
CA GLN A 34 -12.82 19.00 -5.38
C GLN A 34 -11.45 18.41 -5.03
N VAL A 35 -10.76 17.87 -6.03
CA VAL A 35 -9.46 17.22 -5.87
C VAL A 35 -8.42 17.89 -6.76
N VAL A 36 -7.16 17.84 -6.34
CA VAL A 36 -6.03 18.35 -7.15
C VAL A 36 -5.86 17.43 -8.36
N SER A 37 -6.08 17.93 -9.57
CA SER A 37 -5.86 17.14 -10.78
C SER A 37 -4.41 17.22 -11.26
N LYS A 38 -3.74 18.34 -11.02
CA LYS A 38 -2.43 18.64 -11.60
C LYS A 38 -1.68 19.67 -10.78
N VAL A 39 -0.40 19.43 -10.54
CA VAL A 39 0.54 20.37 -9.95
C VAL A 39 1.67 20.61 -10.95
N GLU A 40 1.89 21.88 -11.27
CA GLU A 40 2.96 22.32 -12.16
C GLU A 40 3.95 23.17 -11.37
N LYS A 41 5.20 22.72 -11.31
CA LYS A 41 6.31 23.46 -10.70
C LYS A 41 7.23 23.96 -11.79
N VAL A 42 7.45 25.26 -11.79
CA VAL A 42 8.30 25.99 -12.73
C VAL A 42 9.49 26.55 -11.98
N ASP A 43 10.69 26.16 -12.36
CA ASP A 43 11.93 26.80 -11.93
C ASP A 43 12.36 27.84 -12.99
N HIS A 44 12.35 29.11 -12.59
CA HIS A 44 12.69 30.22 -13.47
C HIS A 44 14.19 30.39 -13.68
N ILE A 45 15.03 29.79 -12.83
CA ILE A 45 16.49 29.83 -12.94
C ILE A 45 16.95 28.77 -13.93
N SER A 46 16.62 27.50 -13.66
CA SER A 46 17.00 26.39 -14.55
C SER A 46 16.13 26.27 -15.80
N LYS A 47 15.02 27.02 -15.88
CA LYS A 47 14.01 26.94 -16.95
C LYS A 47 13.41 25.54 -17.10
N THR A 48 13.29 24.82 -15.99
CA THR A 48 12.71 23.48 -15.95
C THR A 48 11.27 23.50 -15.45
N LYS A 49 10.50 22.48 -15.88
CA LYS A 49 9.12 22.28 -15.46
C LYS A 49 8.89 20.83 -15.06
N LEU A 50 8.42 20.64 -13.83
CA LEU A 50 7.94 19.36 -13.32
C LEU A 50 6.41 19.37 -13.31
N LEU A 51 5.82 18.35 -13.92
CA LEU A 51 4.40 18.15 -13.97
C LEU A 51 4.01 16.88 -13.22
N THR A 52 3.13 17.04 -12.23
CA THR A 52 2.51 15.92 -11.52
C THR A 52 1.02 15.93 -11.80
N CYS A 53 0.49 14.84 -12.33
CA CYS A 53 -0.94 14.66 -12.57
C CYS A 53 -1.48 13.56 -11.64
N TYR A 54 -2.72 13.73 -11.17
CA TYR A 54 -3.40 12.77 -10.31
C TYR A 54 -4.69 12.28 -10.95
N GLU A 55 -4.94 10.98 -10.83
CA GLU A 55 -6.23 10.37 -11.10
C GLU A 55 -6.71 9.61 -9.87
N TYR A 56 -8.01 9.68 -9.59
CA TYR A 56 -8.61 9.15 -8.37
C TYR A 56 -9.66 8.09 -8.72
N TYR A 57 -9.75 7.05 -7.89
CA TYR A 57 -10.70 5.96 -8.08
C TYR A 57 -11.27 5.46 -6.75
N HIS A 58 -12.46 4.86 -6.80
CA HIS A 58 -13.16 4.23 -5.65
C HIS A 58 -13.29 5.18 -4.45
N GLY A 59 -13.86 6.37 -4.68
CA GLY A 59 -14.17 7.31 -3.61
C GLY A 59 -15.26 6.75 -2.69
N TYR A 60 -14.99 6.68 -1.39
CA TYR A 60 -15.94 6.15 -0.40
C TYR A 60 -16.46 7.22 0.56
N TYR A 61 -17.77 7.23 0.73
CA TYR A 61 -18.47 8.04 1.73
C TYR A 61 -19.25 7.12 2.66
N ASP A 62 -18.99 7.21 3.96
CA ASP A 62 -19.72 6.48 4.99
C ASP A 62 -21.00 7.25 5.31
N GLY A 63 -22.16 6.72 4.89
CA GLY A 63 -23.45 7.35 5.11
C GLY A 63 -23.92 7.33 6.57
N GLU A 64 -23.43 6.38 7.37
CA GLU A 64 -23.81 6.23 8.77
C GLU A 64 -23.08 7.27 9.64
N GLU A 65 -21.77 7.40 9.44
CA GLU A 65 -20.93 8.42 10.11
C GLU A 65 -20.96 9.78 9.41
N ARG A 66 -21.57 9.85 8.21
CA ARG A 66 -21.60 11.04 7.34
C ARG A 66 -20.20 11.61 7.08
N GLU A 67 -19.28 10.73 6.70
CA GLU A 67 -17.86 11.05 6.57
C GLU A 67 -17.31 10.60 5.21
N PHE A 68 -16.64 11.51 4.50
CA PHE A 68 -15.82 11.14 3.35
C PHE A 68 -14.51 10.48 3.82
N ARG A 69 -14.22 9.27 3.34
CA ARG A 69 -13.09 8.46 3.81
C ARG A 69 -11.90 8.42 2.87
N GLY A 70 -11.98 9.12 1.74
CA GLY A 70 -10.93 9.14 0.74
C GLY A 70 -11.20 8.24 -0.46
N PHE A 71 -10.17 8.08 -1.28
CA PHE A 71 -10.17 7.26 -2.49
C PHE A 71 -9.35 6.00 -2.24
N ALA A 72 -9.86 4.84 -2.66
CA ALA A 72 -9.14 3.58 -2.48
C ALA A 72 -7.97 3.42 -3.45
N ARG A 73 -7.91 4.21 -4.52
CA ARG A 73 -6.76 4.26 -5.42
C ARG A 73 -6.49 5.67 -5.93
N VAL A 74 -5.20 6.02 -5.95
CA VAL A 74 -4.68 7.25 -6.55
C VAL A 74 -3.53 6.89 -7.47
N ASP A 75 -3.65 7.28 -8.74
CA ASP A 75 -2.60 7.15 -9.75
C ASP A 75 -1.91 8.53 -9.85
N GLN A 76 -0.63 8.59 -9.50
CA GLN A 76 0.20 9.78 -9.67
C GLN A 76 1.12 9.58 -10.87
N LYS A 77 1.07 10.50 -11.85
CA LYS A 77 1.98 10.51 -12.99
C LYS A 77 2.89 11.74 -12.89
N ASP A 78 4.16 11.49 -12.66
CA ASP A 78 5.20 12.51 -12.66
C ASP A 78 5.88 12.55 -14.03
N THR A 79 6.08 13.74 -14.57
CA THR A 79 6.77 13.95 -15.84
C THR A 79 7.58 15.22 -15.79
N GLU A 80 8.85 15.10 -16.15
CA GLU A 80 9.70 16.26 -16.39
C GLU A 80 9.56 16.67 -17.84
N PHE A 81 9.15 17.92 -18.05
CA PHE A 81 9.16 18.49 -19.39
C PHE A 81 10.22 19.56 -19.45
N PHE A 82 11.35 19.22 -20.07
CA PHE A 82 12.32 20.22 -20.50
C PHE A 82 11.75 21.05 -21.67
N ASN A 83 10.98 20.39 -22.55
CA ASN A 83 10.55 20.94 -23.84
C ASN A 83 9.25 21.77 -23.80
N GLN A 84 8.40 21.61 -22.78
CA GLN A 84 7.06 22.27 -22.74
C GLN A 84 7.06 23.69 -22.17
N PHE A 85 8.23 24.25 -21.85
CA PHE A 85 8.32 25.71 -21.63
C PHE A 85 8.29 26.51 -22.94
N ALA A 86 8.28 25.84 -24.10
CA ALA A 86 8.24 26.42 -25.44
C ALA A 86 6.87 26.30 -26.13
N ASN A 87 5.77 26.14 -25.38
CA ASN A 87 4.44 26.42 -25.91
C ASN A 87 4.11 27.89 -25.60
N ASP A 88 3.90 28.69 -26.65
CA ASP A 88 3.72 30.16 -26.68
C ASP A 88 2.61 30.72 -25.77
N HIS A 89 1.87 29.89 -25.04
CA HIS A 89 0.73 30.32 -24.23
C HIS A 89 1.07 30.69 -22.78
N LEU A 90 2.33 30.58 -22.36
CA LEU A 90 2.69 30.75 -20.94
C LEU A 90 3.62 31.94 -20.63
N HIS A 91 4.18 32.61 -21.64
CA HIS A 91 4.91 33.89 -21.52
C HIS A 91 4.75 34.72 -22.81
N GLU A 92 4.91 36.05 -22.70
CA GLU A 92 4.84 37.04 -23.79
C GLU A 92 5.60 36.59 -25.05
N GLU A 93 5.07 36.95 -26.23
CA GLU A 93 5.59 36.61 -27.55
C GLU A 93 7.14 36.70 -27.63
N GLY A 94 7.81 35.58 -27.93
CA GLY A 94 9.20 35.60 -28.40
C GLY A 94 10.26 34.83 -27.59
N ALA A 95 9.91 34.12 -26.51
CA ALA A 95 10.89 33.32 -25.75
C ALA A 95 11.13 31.93 -26.36
N SER A 96 11.98 31.85 -27.39
CA SER A 96 12.44 30.58 -27.97
C SER A 96 13.39 29.84 -27.00
N ALA A 97 12.97 28.67 -26.49
CA ALA A 97 13.81 27.85 -25.62
C ALA A 97 14.85 27.05 -26.42
N LEU A 98 16.10 27.07 -25.93
CA LEU A 98 17.35 26.77 -26.66
C LEU A 98 17.81 25.29 -26.65
N ASN A 99 17.02 24.29 -26.24
CA ASN A 99 17.44 22.89 -26.40
C ASN A 99 16.25 21.91 -26.42
N ARG A 100 16.10 21.16 -27.51
CA ARG A 100 15.01 20.18 -27.78
C ARG A 100 15.54 18.75 -27.86
N ASP A 101 16.70 18.48 -27.28
CA ASP A 101 17.40 17.21 -27.50
C ASP A 101 16.72 16.06 -26.74
N ASN A 102 16.37 15.00 -27.48
CA ASN A 102 15.74 13.79 -26.96
C ASN A 102 16.66 13.05 -25.96
N ALA A 103 17.97 13.33 -25.97
CA ALA A 103 18.95 12.73 -25.07
C ALA A 103 18.72 13.01 -23.58
N TYR A 104 17.99 14.08 -23.23
CA TYR A 104 17.73 14.47 -21.82
C TYR A 104 16.26 14.26 -21.40
N PHE A 105 15.46 13.61 -22.24
CA PHE A 105 14.07 13.31 -21.90
C PHE A 105 13.99 12.14 -20.93
N VAL A 106 13.43 12.37 -19.74
CA VAL A 106 13.11 11.31 -18.78
C VAL A 106 11.66 10.87 -18.99
N PRO A 107 11.40 9.57 -19.21
CA PRO A 107 10.05 9.08 -19.38
C PRO A 107 9.22 9.28 -18.10
N PRO A 108 7.90 9.48 -18.21
CA PRO A 108 7.03 9.64 -17.05
C PRO A 108 7.09 8.47 -16.08
N VAL A 109 7.03 8.76 -14.79
CA VAL A 109 6.86 7.76 -13.73
C VAL A 109 5.40 7.71 -13.32
N LEU A 110 4.81 6.51 -13.30
CA LEU A 110 3.48 6.27 -12.77
C LEU A 110 3.60 5.53 -11.44
N THR A 111 3.15 6.18 -10.37
CA THR A 111 3.00 5.58 -9.05
C THR A 111 1.53 5.34 -8.79
N ARG A 112 1.12 4.07 -8.82
CA ARG A 112 -0.25 3.66 -8.48
C ARG A 112 -0.28 3.24 -7.02
N THR A 113 -1.13 3.89 -6.24
CA THR A 113 -1.21 3.68 -4.79
C THR A 113 -2.63 3.35 -4.38
N TRP A 114 -2.80 2.26 -3.62
CA TRP A 114 -4.09 1.85 -3.07
C TRP A 114 -4.12 2.07 -1.57
N TYR A 115 -5.27 2.51 -1.07
CA TYR A 115 -5.49 2.83 0.34
C TYR A 115 -6.71 2.09 0.88
N HIS A 116 -6.66 1.75 2.15
CA HIS A 116 -7.85 1.40 2.91
C HIS A 116 -8.74 2.64 3.04
N THR A 117 -10.00 2.55 2.61
CA THR A 117 -11.04 3.56 2.90
C THR A 117 -11.81 3.24 4.18
N GLY A 118 -11.52 2.10 4.81
CA GLY A 118 -12.32 1.55 5.91
C GLY A 118 -13.75 1.21 5.51
N ALA A 119 -14.00 1.00 4.20
CA ALA A 119 -15.33 0.73 3.69
C ALA A 119 -15.87 -0.60 4.20
N PHE A 120 -17.07 -0.53 4.77
CA PHE A 120 -17.87 -1.68 5.14
C PHE A 120 -18.90 -1.93 4.04
N ILE A 121 -18.48 -2.61 2.98
CA ILE A 121 -19.33 -2.89 1.82
C ILE A 121 -20.07 -4.20 2.09
N GLN A 122 -21.37 -4.09 2.39
CA GLN A 122 -22.24 -5.25 2.38
C GLN A 122 -22.28 -5.78 0.94
N PRO A 123 -21.87 -7.03 0.69
CA PRO A 123 -22.16 -7.65 -0.57
C PRO A 123 -23.65 -7.96 -0.54
N GLU A 124 -24.39 -7.53 -1.54
CA GLU A 124 -25.64 -8.24 -1.83
C GLU A 124 -25.34 -9.70 -2.22
N ILE A 125 -24.11 -10.06 -2.60
CA ILE A 125 -23.70 -11.44 -2.90
C ILE A 125 -22.23 -11.65 -2.56
N SER A 126 -21.95 -12.66 -1.72
CA SER A 126 -20.74 -13.52 -1.68
C SER A 126 -19.93 -13.59 -0.37
N LYS A 127 -19.52 -14.83 -0.13
CA LYS A 127 -18.92 -15.45 1.04
C LYS A 127 -17.38 -15.36 0.94
N LYS A 128 -16.67 -15.02 2.02
CA LYS A 128 -15.62 -15.82 2.71
C LYS A 128 -14.50 -14.97 3.37
N TRP A 129 -14.72 -14.56 4.61
CA TRP A 129 -13.74 -14.14 5.61
C TRP A 129 -14.20 -14.84 6.90
N CYS A 130 -13.37 -15.76 7.37
CA CYS A 130 -13.62 -16.94 8.24
C CYS A 130 -14.47 -16.70 9.50
N CYS A 131 -15.30 -17.62 10.01
CA CYS A 131 -15.29 -19.09 10.00
C CYS A 131 -16.69 -19.65 9.66
N ASP A 132 -16.77 -20.58 8.72
CA ASP A 132 -17.98 -21.32 8.34
C ASP A 132 -19.28 -20.51 8.15
N THR A 133 -19.41 -19.98 6.94
CA THR A 133 -20.67 -19.72 6.22
C THR A 133 -21.53 -18.52 6.67
N GLU A 134 -21.66 -17.58 5.72
CA GLU A 134 -22.77 -16.64 5.45
C GLU A 134 -22.61 -15.17 5.91
N ALA A 135 -22.66 -14.28 4.90
CA ALA A 135 -22.63 -12.81 4.92
C ALA A 135 -21.28 -12.14 5.23
N ILE A 136 -20.47 -11.94 4.19
CA ILE A 136 -19.06 -11.57 4.33
C ILE A 136 -18.87 -10.20 3.73
N THR A 137 -18.84 -9.19 4.59
CA THR A 137 -18.50 -7.82 4.19
C THR A 137 -17.08 -7.82 3.67
N MET A 138 -16.94 -7.77 2.34
CA MET A 138 -15.65 -7.73 1.68
C MET A 138 -15.07 -6.33 1.87
N PRO A 139 -13.97 -6.16 2.64
CA PRO A 139 -13.31 -4.87 2.69
C PRO A 139 -12.82 -4.52 1.27
N ILE A 140 -12.74 -3.21 0.99
CA ILE A 140 -12.28 -2.65 -0.30
C ILE A 140 -11.01 -3.33 -0.85
N HIS A 141 -10.16 -3.87 0.04
CA HIS A 141 -8.94 -4.62 -0.27
C HIS A 141 -9.14 -5.73 -1.33
N GLU A 142 -10.16 -6.59 -1.20
CA GLU A 142 -10.36 -7.70 -2.15
C GLU A 142 -10.85 -7.21 -3.52
N GLN A 143 -11.61 -6.11 -3.53
CA GLN A 143 -12.11 -5.53 -4.78
C GLN A 143 -10.95 -4.92 -5.57
N VAL A 144 -10.10 -4.12 -4.91
CA VAL A 144 -8.96 -3.47 -5.56
C VAL A 144 -7.82 -4.44 -5.90
N LYS A 145 -7.72 -5.59 -5.22
CA LYS A 145 -6.75 -6.66 -5.54
C LYS A 145 -6.85 -7.15 -6.98
N LYS A 146 -8.03 -7.05 -7.60
CA LYS A 146 -8.24 -7.41 -9.02
C LYS A 146 -7.44 -6.53 -9.98
N GLU A 147 -7.09 -5.33 -9.56
CA GLU A 147 -6.38 -4.31 -10.35
C GLU A 147 -4.86 -4.38 -10.20
N TYR A 148 -4.37 -5.17 -9.25
CA TYR A 148 -2.95 -5.31 -8.97
C TYR A 148 -2.22 -5.95 -10.16
N TYR A 149 -0.94 -5.65 -10.28
CA TYR A 149 -0.02 -6.28 -11.23
C TYR A 149 -0.05 -7.80 -11.13
N LYS A 150 -0.26 -8.47 -12.28
CA LYS A 150 -0.39 -9.94 -12.40
C LYS A 150 0.72 -10.60 -13.20
N GLY A 151 1.77 -9.85 -13.57
CA GLY A 151 2.86 -10.39 -14.40
C GLY A 151 3.79 -11.35 -13.67
N ASP A 152 3.72 -11.40 -12.34
CA ASP A 152 4.44 -12.39 -11.53
C ASP A 152 3.49 -13.48 -10.99
N GLY A 153 3.47 -14.64 -11.65
CA GLY A 153 2.68 -15.80 -11.23
C GLY A 153 3.18 -16.51 -9.96
N LYS A 154 4.32 -16.11 -9.40
CA LYS A 154 4.90 -16.65 -8.16
C LYS A 154 4.89 -15.61 -7.02
N ALA A 155 4.20 -14.48 -7.19
CA ALA A 155 4.06 -13.48 -6.15
C ALA A 155 3.33 -14.08 -4.94
N PHE A 156 3.80 -13.77 -3.74
CA PHE A 156 3.12 -14.15 -2.50
C PHE A 156 1.75 -13.46 -2.40
N GLU A 157 0.76 -14.23 -1.94
CA GLU A 157 -0.51 -13.70 -1.51
C GLU A 157 -0.46 -13.39 -0.01
N LEU A 158 -0.46 -12.11 0.33
CA LEU A 158 -0.56 -11.67 1.72
C LEU A 158 -1.98 -11.88 2.26
N THR A 159 -2.05 -12.21 3.54
CA THR A 159 -3.34 -12.27 4.23
C THR A 159 -3.92 -10.86 4.39
N PRO A 160 -5.24 -10.68 4.24
CA PRO A 160 -5.88 -9.39 4.43
C PRO A 160 -5.68 -8.85 5.86
N SER A 161 -5.72 -7.52 6.00
CA SER A 161 -5.75 -6.86 7.30
C SER A 161 -6.86 -7.44 8.17
N LYS A 162 -6.57 -7.69 9.45
CA LYS A 162 -7.47 -8.43 10.35
C LYS A 162 -7.71 -7.72 11.67
N LEU A 163 -8.92 -7.89 12.21
CA LEU A 163 -9.18 -7.58 13.62
C LEU A 163 -8.53 -8.65 14.49
N GLU A 164 -7.93 -8.23 15.60
CA GLU A 164 -7.39 -9.16 16.59
C GLU A 164 -8.50 -10.03 17.17
N HIS A 165 -8.27 -11.34 17.15
CA HIS A 165 -9.24 -12.30 17.62
C HIS A 165 -9.13 -12.46 19.14
N GLN A 166 -10.06 -11.83 19.87
CA GLN A 166 -10.31 -12.15 21.28
C GLN A 166 -11.75 -12.63 21.53
N ALA A 167 -12.67 -12.41 20.58
CA ALA A 167 -14.08 -12.81 20.68
C ALA A 167 -14.43 -13.91 19.66
N SER A 168 -15.29 -14.85 20.04
CA SER A 168 -15.78 -15.96 19.21
C SER A 168 -16.65 -15.51 18.02
N SER A 169 -17.19 -14.31 18.06
CA SER A 169 -17.84 -13.62 16.95
C SER A 169 -17.78 -12.11 17.17
N PHE A 170 -17.79 -11.34 16.09
CA PHE A 170 -17.91 -9.88 16.14
C PHE A 170 -19.27 -9.49 15.59
N ASP A 171 -19.96 -8.59 16.29
CA ASP A 171 -21.17 -8.00 15.72
C ASP A 171 -20.83 -7.07 14.54
N ARG A 172 -21.85 -6.73 13.76
CA ARG A 172 -21.71 -5.89 12.57
C ARG A 172 -21.08 -4.53 12.89
N GLN A 173 -21.48 -3.92 14.01
CA GLN A 173 -21.01 -2.59 14.39
C GLN A 173 -19.52 -2.61 14.73
N THR A 174 -19.08 -3.64 15.44
CA THR A 174 -17.68 -3.87 15.81
C THR A 174 -16.81 -4.04 14.58
N LEU A 175 -17.29 -4.80 13.58
CA LEU A 175 -16.58 -4.95 12.31
C LEU A 175 -16.50 -3.64 11.52
N ARG A 176 -17.60 -2.86 11.48
CA ARG A 176 -17.64 -1.57 10.80
C ARG A 176 -16.67 -0.58 11.43
N GLU A 177 -16.71 -0.41 12.75
CA GLU A 177 -15.81 0.48 13.48
C GLU A 177 -14.36 0.00 13.45
N GLY A 178 -14.11 -1.31 13.47
CA GLY A 178 -12.78 -1.86 13.27
C GLY A 178 -12.22 -1.53 11.88
N LEU A 179 -12.98 -1.77 10.81
CA LEU A 179 -12.57 -1.42 9.45
C LEU A 179 -12.40 0.09 9.26
N ARG A 180 -13.24 0.91 9.91
CA ARG A 180 -13.14 2.37 9.96
C ARG A 180 -11.74 2.83 10.36
N SER A 181 -11.11 2.14 11.32
CA SER A 181 -9.78 2.49 11.85
C SER A 181 -8.66 2.37 10.80
N LEU A 182 -8.88 1.60 9.74
CA LEU A 182 -7.93 1.43 8.64
C LEU A 182 -7.98 2.58 7.63
N LYS A 183 -8.93 3.54 7.74
CA LYS A 183 -9.06 4.63 6.76
C LYS A 183 -7.72 5.37 6.54
N GLY A 184 -7.36 5.59 5.29
CA GLY A 184 -6.13 6.28 4.88
C GLY A 184 -4.86 5.44 4.93
N GLN A 185 -4.91 4.20 5.46
CA GLN A 185 -3.73 3.33 5.51
C GLN A 185 -3.37 2.80 4.12
N LEU A 186 -2.07 2.73 3.82
CA LEU A 186 -1.56 2.25 2.54
C LEU A 186 -1.78 0.73 2.41
N LEU A 187 -2.43 0.26 1.35
CA LEU A 187 -2.59 -1.17 1.04
C LEU A 187 -1.47 -1.68 0.14
N ARG A 188 -1.17 -0.89 -0.90
CA ARG A 188 -0.27 -1.29 -1.96
C ARG A 188 0.26 -0.07 -2.70
N GLN A 189 1.48 -0.18 -3.20
CA GLN A 189 2.03 0.77 -4.16
C GLN A 189 2.76 0.02 -5.27
N GLU A 190 2.59 0.48 -6.50
CA GLU A 190 3.30 -0.01 -7.67
C GLU A 190 3.91 1.17 -8.43
N ILE A 191 5.20 1.08 -8.78
CA ILE A 191 5.93 2.14 -9.47
C ILE A 191 6.34 1.65 -10.85
N TYR A 192 5.95 2.39 -11.90
CA TYR A 192 6.20 2.08 -13.30
C TYR A 192 6.94 3.22 -13.99
N GLY A 193 7.76 2.90 -14.99
CA GLY A 193 8.25 3.89 -15.94
C GLY A 193 7.52 3.74 -17.27
N LEU A 194 6.93 4.82 -17.77
CA LEU A 194 6.10 4.86 -18.97
C LEU A 194 6.94 5.29 -20.19
N ASP A 195 7.94 4.49 -20.54
CA ASP A 195 8.86 4.76 -21.67
C ASP A 195 8.46 4.10 -22.99
N GLY A 196 7.33 3.38 -23.01
CA GLY A 196 6.80 2.72 -24.21
C GLY A 196 7.53 1.43 -24.61
N SER A 197 8.49 0.97 -23.81
CA SER A 197 9.10 -0.36 -23.99
C SER A 197 8.12 -1.48 -23.61
N ASP A 198 8.32 -2.70 -24.09
CA ASP A 198 7.52 -3.86 -23.65
C ASP A 198 7.62 -4.06 -22.12
N SER A 199 8.79 -3.73 -21.55
CA SER A 199 9.04 -3.76 -20.11
C SER A 199 8.28 -2.68 -19.33
N SER A 200 7.71 -1.65 -19.97
CA SER A 200 6.94 -0.60 -19.28
C SER A 200 5.67 -1.13 -18.62
N THR A 201 5.23 -2.33 -19.01
CA THR A 201 4.11 -3.06 -18.40
C THR A 201 4.48 -3.70 -17.05
N HIS A 202 5.76 -3.75 -16.71
CA HIS A 202 6.27 -4.34 -15.48
C HIS A 202 6.74 -3.24 -14.52
N PRO A 203 6.38 -3.30 -13.24
CA PRO A 203 6.79 -2.29 -12.27
C PRO A 203 8.29 -2.40 -11.97
N TYR A 204 8.89 -1.29 -11.55
CA TYR A 204 10.19 -1.28 -10.87
C TYR A 204 10.09 -1.88 -9.48
N GLN A 205 9.11 -1.40 -8.71
CA GLN A 205 8.92 -1.78 -7.32
C GLN A 205 7.44 -1.98 -7.03
N VAL A 206 7.18 -2.93 -6.15
CA VAL A 206 5.86 -3.21 -5.60
C VAL A 206 5.96 -3.30 -4.09
N LEU A 207 5.15 -2.51 -3.39
CA LEU A 207 4.99 -2.54 -1.94
C LEU A 207 3.60 -3.09 -1.62
N TYR A 208 3.52 -3.95 -0.61
CA TYR A 208 2.28 -4.42 -0.01
C TYR A 208 2.34 -4.20 1.50
N TYR A 209 1.19 -3.89 2.08
CA TYR A 209 1.02 -3.77 3.52
C TYR A 209 -0.24 -4.50 3.96
N ASN A 210 -0.18 -5.12 5.13
CA ASN A 210 -1.38 -5.48 5.88
C ASN A 210 -1.29 -4.95 7.31
N TYR A 211 -2.45 -4.89 7.96
CA TYR A 211 -2.60 -4.29 9.28
C TYR A 211 -3.32 -5.23 10.21
N GLN A 212 -3.07 -5.04 11.50
CA GLN A 212 -3.81 -5.66 12.56
C GLN A 212 -4.59 -4.57 13.31
N VAL A 213 -5.84 -4.86 13.65
CA VAL A 213 -6.76 -3.93 14.32
C VAL A 213 -7.11 -4.47 15.69
N ARG A 214 -6.57 -3.86 16.74
CA ARG A 214 -6.85 -4.21 18.13
C ARG A 214 -8.03 -3.40 18.65
N LEU A 215 -8.99 -4.07 19.30
CA LEU A 215 -10.01 -3.42 20.12
C LEU A 215 -9.38 -3.09 21.49
N LEU A 216 -9.20 -1.81 21.78
CA LEU A 216 -8.63 -1.35 23.06
C LEU A 216 -9.71 -1.18 24.13
N GLN A 217 -10.90 -0.74 23.73
CA GLN A 217 -12.02 -0.55 24.63
C GLN A 217 -13.31 -0.87 23.89
N GLU A 218 -14.12 -1.75 24.47
CA GLU A 218 -15.48 -1.98 24.00
C GLU A 218 -16.31 -0.69 24.10
N LYS A 219 -17.38 -0.62 23.30
CA LYS A 219 -18.29 0.53 23.28
C LYS A 219 -18.83 0.83 24.69
N GLY A 220 -19.33 -0.18 25.40
CA GLY A 220 -19.97 0.00 26.71
C GLY A 220 -21.11 1.02 26.62
N GLU A 221 -21.10 2.01 27.51
CA GLU A 221 -22.05 3.14 27.51
C GLU A 221 -21.68 4.27 26.53
N ASN A 222 -20.51 4.19 25.88
CA ASN A 222 -20.06 5.21 24.93
C ASN A 222 -20.77 5.09 23.58
N GLN A 223 -20.59 6.10 22.73
CA GLN A 223 -21.14 6.08 21.37
C GLN A 223 -20.42 5.07 20.47
N GLN A 224 -19.10 4.92 20.64
CA GLN A 224 -18.22 4.11 19.78
C GLN A 224 -17.18 3.37 20.64
N ALA A 225 -16.68 2.26 20.10
CA ALA A 225 -15.53 1.55 20.66
C ALA A 225 -14.19 2.19 20.24
N ILE A 226 -13.13 1.88 20.98
CA ILE A 226 -11.78 2.38 20.70
C ILE A 226 -10.98 1.29 20.01
N TYR A 227 -10.53 1.57 18.79
CA TYR A 227 -9.69 0.69 17.99
C TYR A 227 -8.32 1.31 17.75
N TRP A 228 -7.34 0.44 17.61
CA TRP A 228 -6.00 0.80 17.20
C TRP A 228 -5.53 -0.12 16.08
N ALA A 229 -5.30 0.48 14.91
CA ALA A 229 -4.74 -0.20 13.75
C ALA A 229 -3.23 0.01 13.69
N TYR A 230 -2.48 -1.05 13.46
CA TYR A 230 -1.02 -0.99 13.32
C TYR A 230 -0.50 -1.86 12.18
N PRO A 231 0.63 -1.50 11.54
CA PRO A 231 1.23 -2.30 10.49
C PRO A 231 1.66 -3.67 11.02
N HIS A 232 1.20 -4.74 10.36
CA HIS A 232 1.50 -6.11 10.75
C HIS A 232 2.55 -6.71 9.81
N GLU A 233 2.33 -6.66 8.50
CA GLU A 233 3.28 -7.12 7.49
C GLU A 233 3.52 -6.02 6.45
N ASN A 234 4.78 -5.93 6.00
CA ASN A 234 5.15 -5.15 4.83
C ASN A 234 6.02 -6.00 3.91
N LEU A 235 5.62 -6.13 2.64
CA LEU A 235 6.30 -6.96 1.65
C LEU A 235 6.70 -6.10 0.47
N THR A 236 8.00 -6.09 0.17
CA THR A 236 8.59 -5.29 -0.90
C THR A 236 9.19 -6.21 -1.96
N TYR A 237 8.80 -5.98 -3.21
CA TYR A 237 9.42 -6.56 -4.39
C TYR A 237 10.17 -5.48 -5.14
N HIS A 238 11.46 -5.72 -5.40
CA HIS A 238 12.22 -4.98 -6.40
C HIS A 238 12.30 -5.85 -7.65
N TYR A 239 11.45 -5.53 -8.63
CA TYR A 239 11.38 -6.22 -9.90
C TYR A 239 12.40 -5.69 -10.90
N GLU A 240 12.70 -4.38 -10.88
CA GLU A 240 13.49 -3.73 -11.94
C GLU A 240 12.95 -4.08 -13.33
N ARG A 241 11.62 -4.18 -13.44
CA ARG A 241 10.86 -4.60 -14.64
C ARG A 241 11.11 -6.05 -15.12
N ARG A 242 11.64 -6.93 -14.25
CA ARG A 242 11.88 -8.37 -14.50
C ARG A 242 11.06 -9.25 -13.56
N PRO A 243 9.82 -9.65 -13.93
CA PRO A 243 8.91 -10.42 -13.06
C PRO A 243 9.44 -11.79 -12.61
N GLU A 244 10.33 -12.39 -13.38
CA GLU A 244 10.82 -13.75 -13.17
C GLU A 244 11.75 -13.90 -11.95
N ASN A 245 12.46 -12.83 -11.56
CA ASN A 245 13.48 -12.89 -10.51
C ASN A 245 13.58 -11.62 -9.65
N PRO A 246 12.51 -11.19 -8.96
CA PRO A 246 12.57 -10.05 -8.06
C PRO A 246 13.43 -10.32 -6.83
N ARG A 247 14.00 -9.25 -6.26
CA ARG A 247 14.46 -9.26 -4.86
C ARG A 247 13.26 -9.01 -3.95
N ILE A 248 13.07 -9.85 -2.93
CA ILE A 248 11.91 -9.80 -2.05
C ILE A 248 12.36 -9.63 -0.60
N THR A 249 11.82 -8.62 0.09
CA THR A 249 12.01 -8.41 1.52
C THR A 249 10.66 -8.32 2.22
N HIS A 250 10.57 -8.86 3.43
CA HIS A 250 9.33 -8.92 4.20
C HIS A 250 9.58 -8.59 5.66
N GLY A 251 9.01 -7.51 6.17
CA GLY A 251 8.99 -7.19 7.59
C GLY A 251 7.68 -7.63 8.23
N ILE A 252 7.77 -8.31 9.37
CA ILE A 252 6.62 -8.80 10.15
C ILE A 252 6.76 -8.28 11.58
N THR A 253 5.77 -7.52 12.02
CA THR A 253 5.58 -7.13 13.43
C THR A 253 4.99 -8.32 14.18
N LEU A 254 5.80 -8.98 15.00
CA LEU A 254 5.35 -10.15 15.78
C LEU A 254 4.60 -9.72 17.03
N LYS A 255 5.05 -8.64 17.67
CA LYS A 255 4.46 -8.17 18.93
C LYS A 255 4.56 -6.66 19.09
N VAL A 256 3.49 -6.12 19.67
CA VAL A 256 3.36 -4.71 20.04
C VAL A 256 2.87 -4.60 21.48
N ASP A 257 3.38 -3.62 22.22
CA ASP A 257 2.94 -3.33 23.58
C ASP A 257 1.62 -2.52 23.62
N ASP A 258 1.08 -2.31 24.82
CA ASP A 258 -0.20 -1.61 25.04
C ASP A 258 -0.20 -0.13 24.59
N TYR A 259 0.96 0.42 24.21
CA TYR A 259 1.13 1.81 23.79
C TYR A 259 1.50 1.92 22.32
N GLY A 260 1.47 0.79 21.61
CA GLY A 260 1.72 0.70 20.19
C GLY A 260 3.16 0.71 19.75
N ASN A 261 4.08 0.40 20.66
CA ASN A 261 5.47 0.18 20.30
C ASN A 261 5.67 -1.27 19.85
N THR A 262 6.32 -1.45 18.70
CA THR A 262 6.84 -2.77 18.31
C THR A 262 7.91 -3.22 19.30
N THR A 263 7.72 -4.39 19.88
CA THR A 263 8.72 -5.03 20.76
C THR A 263 9.47 -6.13 20.03
N ASP A 264 8.78 -6.86 19.15
CA ASP A 264 9.33 -8.02 18.46
C ASP A 264 9.01 -7.88 16.97
N LEU A 265 10.04 -7.91 16.13
CA LEU A 265 9.91 -7.88 14.68
C LEU A 265 10.86 -8.87 14.02
N VAL A 266 10.46 -9.35 12.85
CA VAL A 266 11.27 -10.17 11.97
C VAL A 266 11.36 -9.50 10.60
N ASN A 267 12.58 -9.36 10.08
CA ASN A 267 12.81 -9.02 8.68
C ASN A 267 13.36 -10.25 7.95
N ILE A 268 12.74 -10.55 6.81
CA ILE A 268 13.06 -11.70 5.96
C ILE A 268 13.58 -11.15 4.63
N ALA A 269 14.80 -11.54 4.25
CA ALA A 269 15.26 -11.41 2.87
C ALA A 269 15.19 -12.78 2.19
N TYR A 270 14.29 -12.90 1.21
CA TYR A 270 14.11 -14.17 0.49
C TYR A 270 15.24 -14.38 -0.52
N PRO A 271 15.63 -15.65 -0.76
CA PRO A 271 16.61 -15.97 -1.78
C PRO A 271 16.10 -15.61 -3.17
N ALA A 272 17.03 -15.27 -4.07
CA ALA A 272 16.74 -15.13 -5.49
C ALA A 272 16.04 -16.39 -6.03
N ARG A 273 15.01 -16.20 -6.85
CA ARG A 273 14.31 -17.32 -7.49
C ARG A 273 15.26 -18.05 -8.44
N ILE A 274 16.02 -17.28 -9.21
CA ILE A 274 17.09 -17.70 -10.12
C ILE A 274 18.43 -17.23 -9.53
N PRO A 275 19.17 -18.10 -8.83
CA PRO A 275 20.46 -17.73 -8.24
C PRO A 275 21.53 -17.54 -9.32
N ALA A 276 22.39 -16.53 -9.15
CA ALA A 276 23.53 -16.29 -10.04
C ALA A 276 24.60 -17.39 -9.96
N TYR A 277 24.65 -18.12 -8.83
CA TYR A 277 25.56 -19.24 -8.58
C TYR A 277 24.74 -20.45 -8.12
N PRO A 278 24.37 -21.37 -9.03
CA PRO A 278 23.48 -22.51 -8.74
C PRO A 278 24.01 -23.44 -7.63
N ASP A 279 25.34 -23.54 -7.50
CA ASP A 279 26.01 -24.43 -6.55
C ASP A 279 25.93 -23.92 -5.09
N LYS A 280 25.47 -22.68 -4.87
CA LYS A 280 25.26 -22.14 -3.53
C LYS A 280 23.83 -22.45 -3.07
N LYS A 281 23.71 -23.09 -1.89
CA LYS A 281 22.42 -23.33 -1.23
C LYS A 281 21.65 -22.01 -1.12
N LYS A 282 20.36 -22.04 -1.48
CA LYS A 282 19.46 -20.91 -1.24
C LYS A 282 19.38 -20.68 0.27
N ALA A 283 19.65 -19.45 0.70
CA ALA A 283 19.57 -19.06 2.09
C ALA A 283 18.51 -17.97 2.26
N VAL A 284 17.65 -18.14 3.25
CA VAL A 284 16.76 -17.09 3.75
C VAL A 284 17.52 -16.41 4.89
N TYR A 285 17.66 -15.09 4.80
CA TYR A 285 18.21 -14.30 5.90
C TYR A 285 17.05 -13.80 6.73
N LEU A 286 17.06 -14.15 8.01
CA LEU A 286 16.11 -13.68 9.01
C LEU A 286 16.89 -12.82 9.99
N SER A 287 16.45 -11.59 10.20
CA SER A 287 16.89 -10.79 11.34
C SER A 287 15.71 -10.60 12.27
N GLU A 288 15.79 -11.13 13.48
CA GLU A 288 14.83 -10.87 14.55
C GLU A 288 15.39 -9.77 15.44
N GLU A 289 14.57 -8.76 15.76
CA GLU A 289 14.94 -7.72 16.71
C GLU A 289 13.94 -7.70 17.86
N GLN A 290 14.47 -7.77 19.08
CA GLN A 290 13.74 -7.65 20.32
C GLN A 290 14.13 -6.35 21.03
N LEU A 291 13.14 -5.50 21.26
CA LEU A 291 13.32 -4.17 21.83
C LEU A 291 12.79 -4.14 23.27
N CYS A 292 13.70 -3.97 24.22
CA CYS A 292 13.39 -3.86 25.64
C CYS A 292 13.27 -2.40 26.08
N LYS A 293 12.25 -2.13 26.90
CA LYS A 293 11.91 -0.78 27.38
C LYS A 293 11.75 -0.75 28.90
N CYS A 294 12.23 0.31 29.54
CA CYS A 294 11.79 0.66 30.89
C CYS A 294 10.78 1.80 30.85
N LYS A 295 9.85 1.77 31.81
CA LYS A 295 8.85 2.82 32.02
C LYS A 295 9.45 3.87 32.95
N PHE A 296 9.44 5.13 32.53
CA PHE A 296 9.68 6.26 33.42
C PHE A 296 8.38 7.05 33.59
N TYR A 297 8.05 7.35 34.85
CA TYR A 297 6.95 8.22 35.19
C TYR A 297 7.52 9.61 35.46
N THR A 298 7.04 10.62 34.73
CA THR A 298 7.34 12.02 35.07
C THR A 298 6.58 12.43 36.34
N PRO A 299 6.98 13.51 37.04
CA PRO A 299 6.27 14.01 38.22
C PRO A 299 4.78 14.29 37.99
N ASP A 300 4.39 14.61 36.75
CA ASP A 300 3.01 14.86 36.34
C ASP A 300 2.27 13.58 35.92
N ASN A 301 2.85 12.39 36.19
CA ASN A 301 2.31 11.07 35.82
C ASN A 301 2.16 10.83 34.31
N LEU A 302 2.76 11.67 33.46
CA LEU A 302 2.87 11.42 32.04
C LEU A 302 3.93 10.33 31.81
N LEU A 303 3.55 9.27 31.11
CA LEU A 303 4.40 8.14 30.80
C LEU A 303 5.30 8.47 29.62
N SER A 304 6.62 8.50 29.83
CA SER A 304 7.61 8.53 28.76
C SER A 304 8.32 7.17 28.72
N LYS A 305 8.12 6.40 27.64
CA LYS A 305 8.87 5.15 27.42
C LYS A 305 10.03 5.42 26.47
N TYR A 306 11.23 5.07 26.92
CA TYR A 306 12.43 5.08 26.09
C TYR A 306 12.80 3.63 25.73
N PHE A 307 13.30 3.42 24.52
CA PHE A 307 14.00 2.19 24.19
C PHE A 307 15.36 2.22 24.89
N ILE A 308 15.70 1.15 25.60
CA ILE A 308 16.90 1.11 26.43
C ILE A 308 17.83 0.01 25.97
N GLU A 309 17.30 -1.04 25.35
CA GLU A 309 18.08 -2.14 24.83
C GLU A 309 17.41 -2.70 23.56
N SER A 310 18.25 -3.07 22.60
CA SER A 310 17.88 -3.77 21.38
C SER A 310 18.77 -4.99 21.26
N ILE A 311 18.16 -6.16 21.12
CA ILE A 311 18.87 -7.41 20.87
C ILE A 311 18.47 -7.88 19.48
N SER A 312 19.46 -8.01 18.61
CA SER A 312 19.25 -8.48 17.23
C SER A 312 19.87 -9.87 17.08
N TYR A 313 19.10 -10.80 16.52
CA TYR A 313 19.55 -12.15 16.17
C TYR A 313 19.50 -12.30 14.66
N GLU A 314 20.60 -12.79 14.07
CA GLU A 314 20.63 -13.16 12.66
C GLU A 314 20.57 -14.68 12.53
N VAL A 315 19.58 -15.17 11.78
CA VAL A 315 19.42 -16.58 11.47
C VAL A 315 19.53 -16.77 9.97
N LEU A 316 20.53 -17.57 9.56
CA LEU A 316 20.69 -17.99 8.18
C LEU A 316 20.07 -19.38 8.01
N VAL A 317 18.95 -19.46 7.30
CA VAL A 317 18.25 -20.73 7.05
C VAL A 317 18.55 -21.20 5.64
N PHE A 318 19.19 -22.36 5.50
CA PHE A 318 19.43 -22.99 4.20
C PHE A 318 18.24 -23.85 3.79
N LEU A 319 17.67 -23.56 2.61
CA LEU A 319 16.61 -24.38 2.03
C LEU A 319 17.23 -25.62 1.37
N THR A 320 16.91 -26.81 1.88
CA THR A 320 17.19 -28.08 1.19
C THR A 320 16.04 -28.38 0.23
N ILE A 321 16.33 -28.46 -1.07
CA ILE A 321 15.38 -28.93 -2.07
C ILE A 321 15.41 -30.46 -1.98
N ASP A 322 14.36 -31.05 -1.41
CA ASP A 322 14.16 -32.50 -1.47
C ASP A 322 13.31 -32.80 -2.71
N GLU A 323 13.94 -33.36 -3.76
CA GLU A 323 13.29 -33.67 -5.05
C GLU A 323 12.27 -34.82 -4.96
N SER A 324 12.00 -35.33 -3.75
CA SER A 324 11.13 -36.49 -3.50
C SER A 324 9.69 -36.16 -3.08
N CYS A 325 9.36 -34.89 -2.82
CA CYS A 325 8.02 -34.49 -2.34
C CYS A 325 7.10 -33.96 -3.45
N GLU A 326 6.60 -34.86 -4.30
CA GLU A 326 5.37 -34.62 -5.06
C GLU A 326 4.17 -34.63 -4.09
N GLY A 327 3.73 -33.45 -3.67
CA GLY A 327 2.39 -33.26 -3.13
C GLY A 327 2.22 -33.54 -1.63
N ARG A 328 2.79 -32.68 -0.79
CA ARG A 328 2.22 -32.14 0.47
C ARG A 328 3.30 -31.31 1.18
N CYS A 329 3.30 -29.99 0.99
CA CYS A 329 3.94 -29.09 1.95
C CYS A 329 3.12 -29.11 3.24
N SER A 330 3.34 -30.10 4.11
CA SER A 330 2.87 -30.04 5.49
C SER A 330 3.76 -29.07 6.25
N LYS A 331 3.11 -28.05 6.84
CA LYS A 331 3.64 -27.10 7.85
C LYS A 331 5.01 -27.52 8.41
N SER A 332 6.07 -26.87 7.95
CA SER A 332 7.28 -26.74 8.75
C SER A 332 6.95 -25.76 9.88
N THR A 333 6.59 -26.32 11.03
CA THR A 333 6.58 -25.59 12.30
C THR A 333 7.99 -25.07 12.52
N LEU A 334 8.17 -23.74 12.47
CA LEU A 334 9.37 -23.11 13.02
C LEU A 334 9.35 -23.41 14.53
N PHE A 335 10.24 -24.28 14.97
CA PHE A 335 10.61 -24.36 16.38
C PHE A 335 11.76 -23.37 16.58
N CYS A 336 11.55 -22.41 17.49
CA CYS A 336 12.61 -21.63 18.11
C CYS A 336 13.53 -22.53 18.94
#